data_AF-A0A967F9L4-F1
#
_entry.id   AF-A0A967F9L4-F1
#
_cell.length_a   1.000
_cell.length_b   1.000
_cell.length_c   1.000
_cell.angle_alpha   90.00
_cell.angle_beta   90.00
_cell.angle_gamma   90.00
#
_symmetry.space_group_name_H-M   'P 1'
#
loop_
_entity.id
_entity.type
_entity.pdbx_description
1 polymer ?
#
loop_
_entity_poly.entity_id
_entity_poly.type
_entity_poly.pdbx_seq_one_letter_code
_entity_poly.pdbx_strand_id
1 'polypeptide(L)'
;GAKIMIDYFNSQGGVEGYKINPIYADAQSKPDVAINEAVRLIEQENVDMLLGFYSSAQCVPVSAKVDALKKFMWITTCISPAVLKDRNLKYVFRAQPHGGLFGQISPEFLASYSQEKLGIAPGDLKVAIIHEDGAYGSGVAAGNEAGSNAQGFEIVLKEGYSATAPDLSSLVTK
;
A
#
# COMPACT_ATOMS: atom_id res chain seq x y z
N GLY A 1 4.55 11.09 -12.65
CA GLY A 1 4.97 11.66 -11.36
C GLY A 1 6.48 11.79 -11.28
N ALA A 2 7.20 10.73 -10.89
CA ALA A 2 8.65 10.78 -10.61
C ALA A 2 9.50 11.39 -11.74
N LYS A 3 9.32 10.96 -12.99
CA LYS A 3 10.08 11.50 -14.13
C LYS A 3 9.93 13.02 -14.29
N ILE A 4 8.71 13.54 -14.18
CA ILE A 4 8.43 14.99 -14.29
C ILE A 4 9.21 15.75 -13.22
N MET A 5 9.20 15.26 -11.97
CA MET A 5 9.92 15.92 -10.88
C MET A 5 11.44 15.82 -11.05
N ILE A 6 11.95 14.68 -11.52
CA ILE A 6 13.37 14.49 -11.81
C ILE A 6 13.82 15.47 -12.90
N ASP A 7 13.09 15.55 -14.01
CA ASP A 7 13.37 16.48 -15.11
C ASP A 7 13.32 17.93 -14.62
N TYR A 8 12.32 18.26 -13.79
CA TYR A 8 12.19 19.59 -13.17
C TYR A 8 13.42 19.94 -12.32
N PHE A 9 13.77 19.12 -11.33
CA PHE A 9 14.94 19.40 -10.47
C PHE A 9 16.25 19.42 -11.26
N ASN A 10 16.41 18.51 -12.22
CA ASN A 10 17.57 18.52 -13.11
C ASN A 10 17.63 19.80 -13.96
N SER A 11 16.50 20.34 -14.43
CA SER A 11 16.49 21.64 -15.14
C SER A 11 16.93 22.81 -14.25
N GLN A 12 16.73 22.71 -12.94
CA GLN A 12 17.07 23.73 -11.93
C GLN A 12 18.49 23.57 -11.34
N GLY A 13 19.35 22.79 -11.98
CA GLY A 13 20.72 22.55 -11.50
C GLY A 13 20.92 21.22 -10.77
N GLY A 14 19.85 20.49 -10.47
CA GLY A 14 19.90 19.24 -9.71
C GLY A 14 19.63 19.46 -8.22
N VAL A 15 20.02 18.49 -7.38
CA VAL A 15 19.94 18.57 -5.92
C VAL A 15 21.34 18.83 -5.39
N GLU A 16 21.56 19.96 -4.71
CA GLU A 16 22.89 20.38 -4.25
C GLU A 16 23.94 20.39 -5.39
N GLY A 17 23.51 20.70 -6.62
CA GLY A 17 24.37 20.70 -7.82
C GLY A 17 24.55 19.32 -8.50
N TYR A 18 24.03 18.24 -7.92
CA TYR A 18 24.10 16.90 -8.49
C TYR A 18 22.85 16.57 -9.32
N LYS A 19 23.04 16.08 -10.55
CA LYS A 19 21.92 15.61 -11.38
C LYS A 19 21.45 14.24 -10.92
N ILE A 20 20.13 14.05 -10.88
CA ILE A 20 19.51 12.75 -10.63
C ILE A 20 19.53 11.95 -11.94
N ASN A 21 20.15 10.76 -11.92
CA ASN A 21 20.15 9.83 -13.05
C ASN A 21 19.18 8.65 -12.77
N PRO A 22 17.96 8.65 -13.35
CA PRO A 22 17.01 7.57 -13.10
C PRO A 22 17.34 6.31 -13.92
N ILE A 23 17.32 5.16 -13.25
CA ILE A 23 17.35 3.84 -13.90
C ILE A 23 16.00 3.17 -13.64
N TYR A 24 15.36 2.71 -14.71
CA TYR A 24 14.02 2.13 -14.66
C TYR A 24 14.09 0.60 -14.72
N ALA A 25 13.27 -0.06 -13.92
CA ALA A 25 13.07 -1.50 -13.94
C ALA A 25 11.58 -1.84 -13.79
N ASP A 26 11.13 -2.89 -14.46
CA ASP A 26 9.77 -3.39 -14.34
C ASP A 26 9.70 -4.58 -13.39
N ALA A 27 9.00 -4.39 -12.28
CA ALA A 27 8.79 -5.42 -11.27
C ALA A 27 7.66 -6.41 -11.62
N GLN A 28 6.95 -6.21 -12.74
CA GLN A 28 5.93 -7.09 -13.31
C GLN A 28 4.79 -7.50 -12.37
N SER A 29 4.56 -6.72 -11.30
CA SER A 29 3.66 -7.08 -10.19
C SER A 29 3.96 -8.44 -9.53
N LYS A 30 5.19 -8.96 -9.69
CA LYS A 30 5.63 -10.25 -9.14
C LYS A 30 6.68 -10.04 -8.04
N PRO A 31 6.56 -10.67 -6.86
CA PRO A 31 7.50 -10.47 -5.76
C PRO A 31 8.94 -10.87 -6.06
N ASP A 32 9.14 -12.01 -6.74
CA ASP A 32 10.45 -12.54 -7.13
C ASP A 32 11.15 -11.61 -8.15
N VAL A 33 10.44 -11.16 -9.18
CA VAL A 33 10.96 -10.18 -10.15
C VAL A 33 11.33 -8.87 -9.45
N ALA A 34 10.48 -8.38 -8.53
CA ALA A 34 10.75 -7.16 -7.77
C ALA A 34 12.03 -7.26 -6.92
N ILE A 35 12.25 -8.40 -6.26
CA ILE A 35 13.47 -8.66 -5.47
C ILE A 35 14.70 -8.67 -6.39
N ASN A 36 14.63 -9.40 -7.50
CA ASN A 36 15.75 -9.53 -8.42
C ASN A 36 16.14 -8.18 -9.03
N GLU A 37 15.18 -7.38 -9.49
CA GLU A 37 15.46 -6.04 -10.01
C GLU A 37 15.97 -5.08 -8.92
N ALA A 38 15.44 -5.14 -7.70
CA ALA A 38 15.95 -4.34 -6.59
C ALA A 38 17.43 -4.64 -6.30
N VAL A 39 17.79 -5.93 -6.27
CA VAL A 39 19.17 -6.37 -6.07
C VAL A 39 20.05 -5.95 -7.25
N ARG A 40 19.61 -6.17 -8.49
CA ARG A 40 20.35 -5.79 -9.70
C ARG A 40 20.64 -4.28 -9.74
N LEU A 41 19.63 -3.45 -9.47
CA LEU A 41 19.77 -2.00 -9.42
C LEU A 41 20.77 -1.58 -8.33
N ILE A 42 20.73 -2.21 -7.15
CA ILE A 42 21.64 -1.89 -6.05
C ILE A 42 23.08 -2.35 -6.32
N GLU A 43 23.27 -3.59 -6.75
CA GLU A 43 24.59 -4.24 -6.79
C GLU A 43 25.31 -4.07 -8.14
N GLN A 44 24.57 -3.95 -9.25
CA GLN A 44 25.15 -3.84 -10.60
C GLN A 44 25.08 -2.41 -11.12
N GLU A 45 23.91 -1.77 -10.99
CA GLU A 45 23.73 -0.37 -11.41
C GLU A 45 24.18 0.63 -10.35
N ASN A 46 24.55 0.15 -9.16
CA ASN A 46 25.08 0.95 -8.05
C ASN A 46 24.17 2.13 -7.65
N VAL A 47 22.85 1.97 -7.71
CA VAL A 47 21.94 3.06 -7.32
C VAL A 47 22.06 3.41 -5.84
N ASP A 48 21.91 4.69 -5.53
CA ASP A 48 21.92 5.20 -4.15
C ASP A 48 20.62 4.90 -3.39
N MET A 49 19.50 4.87 -4.13
CA MET A 49 18.17 4.63 -3.58
C MET A 49 17.25 3.96 -4.59
N LEU A 50 16.28 3.20 -4.07
CA LEU A 50 15.15 2.68 -4.81
C LEU A 50 13.90 3.51 -4.57
N LEU A 51 13.18 3.82 -5.65
CA LEU A 51 11.90 4.50 -5.62
C LEU A 51 10.84 3.56 -6.23
N GLY A 52 9.85 3.14 -5.45
CA GLY A 52 8.90 2.08 -5.81
C GLY A 52 8.04 1.73 -4.60
N PHE A 53 7.42 0.58 -4.42
CA PHE A 53 6.77 -0.23 -5.45
C PHE A 53 5.26 0.02 -5.38
N TYR A 54 4.55 -0.45 -6.40
CA TYR A 54 3.09 -0.37 -6.44
C TYR A 54 2.43 -1.37 -5.48
N SER A 55 2.76 -2.65 -5.63
CA SER A 55 2.08 -3.74 -4.89
C SER A 55 2.63 -3.94 -3.48
N SER A 56 1.73 -4.11 -2.51
CA SER A 56 2.13 -4.49 -1.15
C SER A 56 2.75 -5.89 -1.09
N ALA A 57 2.34 -6.82 -1.95
CA ALA A 57 2.94 -8.15 -2.04
C ALA A 57 4.42 -8.11 -2.45
N GLN A 58 4.82 -7.09 -3.22
CA GLN A 58 6.22 -6.85 -3.57
C GLN A 58 6.96 -6.12 -2.44
N CYS A 59 6.36 -5.08 -1.88
CA CYS A 59 7.03 -4.26 -0.87
C CYS A 59 7.40 -5.03 0.40
N VAL A 60 6.57 -5.98 0.85
CA VAL A 60 6.83 -6.74 2.07
C VAL A 60 8.18 -7.48 2.01
N PRO A 61 8.48 -8.31 0.98
CA PRO A 61 9.79 -8.95 0.89
C PRO A 61 10.91 -8.01 0.42
N VAL A 62 10.64 -7.09 -0.52
CA VAL A 62 11.69 -6.18 -1.02
C VAL A 62 12.22 -5.26 0.09
N SER A 63 11.35 -4.78 0.99
CA SER A 63 11.79 -3.92 2.08
C SER A 63 12.80 -4.59 3.00
N ALA A 64 12.62 -5.90 3.30
CA ALA A 64 13.60 -6.66 4.08
C ALA A 64 14.94 -6.76 3.35
N LYS A 65 14.91 -7.06 2.05
CA LYS A 65 16.12 -7.25 1.26
C LYS A 65 16.91 -5.95 1.13
N VAL A 66 16.23 -4.84 0.84
CA VAL A 66 16.86 -3.53 0.67
C VAL A 66 17.42 -2.99 1.99
N ASP A 67 16.69 -3.20 3.10
CA ASP A 67 17.17 -2.84 4.44
C ASP A 67 18.44 -3.62 4.83
N ALA A 68 18.47 -4.94 4.56
CA ALA A 68 19.64 -5.77 4.80
C ALA A 68 20.87 -5.34 3.98
N LEU A 69 20.64 -4.81 2.77
CA LEU A 69 21.68 -4.21 1.92
C LEU A 69 22.07 -2.79 2.35
N LYS A 70 21.44 -2.24 3.40
CA LYS A 70 21.66 -0.87 3.92
C LYS A 70 21.50 0.21 2.84
N LYS A 71 20.54 0.02 1.93
CA LYS A 71 20.22 0.96 0.86
C LYS A 71 18.86 1.59 1.09
N PHE A 72 18.72 2.85 0.67
CA PHE A 72 17.47 3.56 0.86
C PHE A 72 16.38 3.03 -0.07
N MET A 73 15.20 2.80 0.49
CA MET A 73 13.98 2.52 -0.25
C MET A 73 12.92 3.55 0.13
N TRP A 74 12.47 4.32 -0.85
CA TRP A 74 11.35 5.23 -0.71
C TRP A 74 10.10 4.63 -1.33
N ILE A 75 9.13 4.31 -0.46
CA ILE A 75 7.85 3.75 -0.85
C ILE A 75 6.95 4.85 -1.42
N THR A 76 6.43 4.62 -2.63
CA THR A 76 5.59 5.55 -3.37
C THR A 76 4.12 5.20 -3.34
N THR A 77 3.76 3.91 -3.27
CA THR A 77 2.35 3.49 -3.37
C THR A 77 1.94 2.42 -2.36
N CYS A 78 2.67 1.32 -2.22
CA CYS A 78 2.23 0.20 -1.38
C CYS A 78 1.95 0.59 0.08
N ILE A 79 0.74 0.30 0.56
CA ILE A 79 0.26 0.79 1.86
C ILE A 79 0.18 -0.26 2.95
N SER A 80 0.41 -1.55 2.68
CA SER A 80 0.23 -2.58 3.71
C SER A 80 1.02 -2.25 4.99
N PRO A 81 0.38 -2.33 6.18
CA PRO A 81 1.08 -2.21 7.45
C PRO A 81 2.23 -3.22 7.60
N ALA A 82 2.09 -4.43 7.01
CA ALA A 82 3.09 -5.50 7.08
C ALA A 82 4.46 -5.13 6.48
N VAL A 83 4.53 -4.05 5.71
CA VAL A 83 5.81 -3.56 5.18
C VAL A 83 6.70 -2.99 6.28
N LEU A 84 6.11 -2.30 7.28
CA LEU A 84 6.86 -1.48 8.25
C LEU A 84 6.52 -1.79 9.72
N LYS A 85 5.26 -2.11 10.02
CA LYS A 85 4.79 -2.30 11.40
C LYS A 85 5.58 -3.41 12.08
N ASP A 86 6.15 -3.11 13.24
CA ASP A 86 6.92 -4.03 14.09
C ASP A 86 8.17 -4.65 13.42
N ARG A 87 8.64 -4.10 12.29
CA ARG A 87 9.78 -4.64 11.52
C ARG A 87 11.12 -3.97 11.76
N ASN A 88 11.14 -2.83 12.45
CA ASN A 88 12.37 -2.10 12.83
C ASN A 88 13.36 -1.80 11.68
N LEU A 89 12.84 -1.66 10.45
CA LEU A 89 13.65 -1.30 9.27
C LEU A 89 14.26 0.10 9.44
N LYS A 90 15.50 0.28 8.99
CA LYS A 90 16.28 1.52 9.13
C LYS A 90 16.40 2.32 7.84
N TYR A 91 16.30 1.65 6.69
CA TYR A 91 16.53 2.27 5.38
C TYR A 91 15.27 2.33 4.50
N VAL A 92 14.12 1.90 5.02
CA VAL A 92 12.86 1.86 4.28
C VAL A 92 11.88 2.88 4.83
N PHE A 93 11.41 3.76 3.96
CA PHE A 93 10.57 4.90 4.32
C PHE A 93 9.29 4.92 3.49
N ARG A 94 8.20 5.40 4.09
CA ARG A 94 6.91 5.65 3.42
C ARG A 94 6.34 6.96 3.93
N ALA A 95 6.00 7.87 3.02
CA ALA A 95 5.39 9.15 3.39
C ALA A 95 3.86 9.07 3.48
N GLN A 96 3.21 8.20 2.72
CA GLN A 96 1.75 8.07 2.77
C GLN A 96 1.24 7.23 3.97
N PRO A 97 -0.02 7.44 4.40
CA PRO A 97 -0.67 6.58 5.39
C PRO A 97 -0.64 5.10 5.02
N HIS A 98 -0.71 4.23 6.02
CA HIS A 98 -0.79 2.79 5.81
C HIS A 98 -2.25 2.33 5.61
N GLY A 99 -2.44 1.12 5.09
CA GLY A 99 -3.74 0.54 4.75
C GLY A 99 -4.74 0.57 5.90
N GLY A 100 -4.29 0.30 7.12
CA GLY A 100 -5.14 0.43 8.31
C GLY A 100 -5.76 1.83 8.50
N LEU A 101 -5.01 2.92 8.28
CA LEU A 101 -5.55 4.29 8.37
C LEU A 101 -6.53 4.58 7.23
N PHE A 102 -6.20 4.18 6.00
CA PHE A 102 -7.14 4.29 4.88
C PHE A 102 -8.44 3.50 5.13
N GLY A 103 -8.32 2.30 5.71
CA GLY A 103 -9.46 1.46 6.07
C GLY A 103 -10.35 2.12 7.13
N GLN A 104 -9.77 2.76 8.15
CA GLN A 104 -10.52 3.45 9.20
C GLN A 104 -11.33 4.64 8.69
N ILE A 105 -10.82 5.37 7.70
CA ILE A 105 -11.50 6.53 7.11
C ILE A 105 -12.80 6.12 6.38
N SER A 106 -12.88 4.88 5.87
CA SER A 106 -14.07 4.46 5.09
C SER A 106 -15.35 4.38 5.96
N PRO A 107 -15.34 3.74 7.14
CA PRO A 107 -16.45 3.80 8.08
C PRO A 107 -16.75 5.21 8.61
N GLU A 108 -15.72 6.04 8.88
CA GLU A 108 -15.93 7.43 9.31
C GLU A 108 -16.68 8.25 8.26
N PHE A 109 -16.36 8.04 6.99
CA PHE A 109 -17.08 8.64 5.88
C PHE A 109 -18.55 8.16 5.86
N LEU A 110 -18.80 6.86 5.97
CA LEU A 110 -20.17 6.34 6.00
C LEU A 110 -20.97 6.88 7.18
N ALA A 111 -20.36 6.99 8.37
CA ALA A 111 -21.02 7.55 9.55
C ALA A 111 -21.39 9.02 9.33
N SER A 112 -20.54 9.78 8.63
CA SER A 112 -20.77 11.21 8.38
C SER A 112 -21.88 11.48 7.38
N TYR A 113 -22.10 10.58 6.41
CA TYR A 113 -22.95 10.85 5.24
C TYR A 113 -24.15 9.91 5.07
N SER A 114 -24.21 8.78 5.78
CA SER A 114 -25.29 7.78 5.62
C SER A 114 -26.68 8.35 5.83
N GLN A 115 -26.89 9.19 6.84
CA GLN A 115 -28.20 9.78 7.09
C GLN A 115 -28.64 10.69 5.95
N GLU A 116 -27.73 11.53 5.44
CA GLU A 116 -28.04 12.48 4.36
C GLU A 116 -28.20 11.79 3.01
N LYS A 117 -27.33 10.82 2.70
CA LYS A 117 -27.24 10.21 1.36
C LYS A 117 -28.06 8.94 1.21
N LEU A 118 -28.26 8.19 2.30
CA LEU A 118 -28.93 6.90 2.31
C LEU A 118 -30.22 6.90 3.14
N GLY A 119 -30.45 7.92 3.97
CA GLY A 119 -31.58 7.94 4.90
C GLY A 119 -31.44 6.94 6.06
N ILE A 120 -30.24 6.39 6.26
CA ILE A 120 -29.96 5.38 7.29
C ILE A 120 -29.12 6.06 8.37
N ALA A 121 -29.56 5.98 9.63
CA ALA A 121 -28.78 6.52 10.73
C ALA A 121 -27.47 5.71 10.89
N PRO A 122 -26.35 6.34 11.29
CA PRO A 122 -25.07 5.63 11.41
C PRO A 122 -25.13 4.37 12.28
N GLY A 123 -25.91 4.38 13.37
CA GLY A 123 -26.08 3.22 14.25
C GLY A 123 -26.91 2.07 13.66
N ASP A 124 -27.64 2.31 12.56
CA ASP A 124 -28.45 1.31 11.87
C ASP A 124 -27.72 0.72 10.63
N LEU A 125 -26.48 1.15 10.37
CA LEU A 125 -25.71 0.66 9.24
C LEU A 125 -25.25 -0.79 9.46
N LYS A 126 -25.58 -1.62 8.48
CA LYS A 126 -25.04 -2.97 8.31
C LYS A 126 -24.00 -2.97 7.19
N VAL A 127 -22.82 -3.50 7.47
CA VAL A 127 -21.69 -3.48 6.52
C VAL A 127 -21.09 -4.86 6.32
N ALA A 128 -20.71 -5.16 5.08
CA ALA A 128 -19.91 -6.32 4.72
C ALA A 128 -18.50 -5.85 4.33
N ILE A 129 -17.47 -6.50 4.86
CA ILE A 129 -16.05 -6.22 4.57
C ILE A 129 -15.52 -7.37 3.72
N ILE A 130 -15.44 -7.16 2.41
CA ILE A 130 -14.91 -8.13 1.46
C ILE A 130 -13.58 -7.61 0.92
N HIS A 131 -12.53 -8.43 0.96
CA HIS A 131 -11.19 -7.99 0.58
C HIS A 131 -10.37 -9.11 -0.10
N GLU A 132 -9.40 -8.74 -0.92
CA GLU A 132 -8.41 -9.71 -1.41
C GLU A 132 -7.51 -10.19 -0.24
N ASP A 133 -7.09 -11.44 -0.29
CA ASP A 133 -6.41 -12.16 0.79
C ASP A 133 -4.92 -11.80 0.97
N GLY A 134 -4.37 -10.98 0.07
CA GLY A 134 -3.02 -10.47 0.16
C GLY A 134 -2.81 -9.41 1.24
N ALA A 135 -1.55 -8.97 1.36
CA ALA A 135 -1.11 -8.05 2.39
C ALA A 135 -1.78 -6.66 2.31
N TYR A 136 -2.21 -6.24 1.12
CA TYR A 136 -2.90 -4.96 0.93
C TYR A 136 -4.33 -5.04 1.48
N GLY A 137 -5.13 -5.96 0.95
CA GLY A 137 -6.55 -6.12 1.29
C GLY A 137 -6.73 -6.45 2.76
N SER A 138 -5.96 -7.39 3.28
CA SER A 138 -5.98 -7.73 4.71
C SER A 138 -5.64 -6.52 5.61
N GLY A 139 -4.69 -5.68 5.18
CA GLY A 139 -4.29 -4.49 5.93
C GLY A 139 -5.36 -3.39 5.94
N VAL A 140 -6.08 -3.22 4.84
CA VAL A 140 -7.19 -2.26 4.72
C VAL A 140 -8.43 -2.78 5.46
N ALA A 141 -8.76 -4.06 5.28
CA ALA A 141 -9.90 -4.70 5.93
C ALA A 141 -9.81 -4.67 7.47
N ALA A 142 -8.61 -4.85 8.03
CA ALA A 142 -8.39 -4.66 9.47
C ALA A 142 -8.70 -3.21 9.92
N GLY A 143 -8.37 -2.22 9.08
CA GLY A 143 -8.74 -0.82 9.30
C GLY A 143 -10.25 -0.59 9.20
N ASN A 144 -10.91 -1.18 8.19
CA ASN A 144 -12.35 -1.11 8.04
C ASN A 144 -13.08 -1.72 9.24
N GLU A 145 -12.66 -2.89 9.71
CA GLU A 145 -13.25 -3.54 10.89
C GLU A 145 -13.09 -2.67 12.13
N ALA A 146 -11.87 -2.16 12.39
CA ALA A 146 -11.64 -1.27 13.52
C ALA A 146 -12.48 0.01 13.45
N GLY A 147 -12.57 0.64 12.27
CA GLY A 147 -13.38 1.85 12.05
C GLY A 147 -14.87 1.58 12.21
N SER A 148 -15.39 0.48 11.65
CA SER A 148 -16.79 0.08 11.76
C SER A 148 -17.18 -0.16 13.21
N ASN A 149 -16.33 -0.88 13.96
CA ASN A 149 -16.55 -1.10 15.40
C ASN A 149 -16.56 0.21 16.19
N ALA A 150 -15.68 1.15 15.86
CA ALA A 150 -15.63 2.47 16.51
C ALA A 150 -16.87 3.32 16.23
N GLN A 151 -17.50 3.17 15.06
CA GLN A 151 -18.74 3.86 14.68
C GLN A 151 -20.01 3.12 15.11
N GLY A 152 -19.89 1.91 15.66
CA GLY A 152 -21.02 1.09 16.11
C GLY A 152 -21.78 0.39 14.98
N PHE A 153 -21.16 0.20 13.81
CA PHE A 153 -21.81 -0.50 12.69
C PHE A 153 -21.92 -2.00 12.97
N GLU A 154 -22.98 -2.62 12.46
CA GLU A 154 -23.12 -4.07 12.47
C GLU A 154 -22.33 -4.66 11.29
N ILE A 155 -21.21 -5.33 11.58
CA ILE A 155 -20.43 -6.05 10.55
C ILE A 155 -21.11 -7.41 10.32
N VAL A 156 -21.87 -7.53 9.24
CA VAL A 156 -22.64 -8.75 8.92
C VAL A 156 -21.83 -9.82 8.20
N LEU A 157 -20.73 -9.41 7.56
CA LEU A 157 -19.80 -10.30 6.87
C LEU A 157 -18.40 -9.70 6.89
N LYS A 158 -17.39 -10.54 7.10
CA LYS A 158 -15.99 -10.20 6.82
C LYS A 158 -15.31 -11.41 6.18
N GLU A 159 -14.93 -11.29 4.92
CA GLU A 159 -14.40 -12.42 4.17
C GLU A 159 -13.32 -12.02 3.18
N GLY A 160 -12.23 -12.79 3.20
CA GLY A 160 -11.15 -12.67 2.24
C GLY A 160 -11.40 -13.54 1.01
N TYR A 161 -10.98 -13.09 -0.16
CA TYR A 161 -10.99 -13.88 -1.38
C TYR A 161 -9.61 -13.91 -2.04
N SER A 162 -9.32 -14.99 -2.76
CA SER A 162 -8.07 -15.09 -3.50
C SER A 162 -7.95 -13.97 -4.53
N ALA A 163 -6.84 -13.23 -4.53
CA ALA A 163 -6.59 -12.19 -5.54
C ALA A 163 -6.62 -12.72 -6.99
N THR A 164 -6.53 -14.05 -7.18
CA THR A 164 -6.62 -14.72 -8.47
C THR A 164 -7.95 -15.44 -8.70
N ALA A 165 -8.94 -15.25 -7.82
CA ALA A 165 -10.26 -15.86 -7.97
C ALA A 165 -10.92 -15.39 -9.28
N PRO A 166 -11.38 -16.32 -10.15
CA PRO A 166 -12.05 -15.96 -11.39
C PRO A 166 -13.53 -15.59 -11.20
N ASP A 167 -14.12 -15.94 -10.06
CA ASP A 167 -15.51 -15.69 -9.71
C ASP A 167 -15.64 -15.40 -8.21
N LEU A 168 -16.49 -14.41 -7.89
CA LEU A 168 -16.78 -13.94 -6.53
C LEU A 168 -18.29 -14.05 -6.19
N SER A 169 -19.08 -14.72 -7.04
CA SER A 169 -20.53 -14.81 -6.90
C SER A 169 -20.97 -15.32 -5.52
N SER A 170 -20.23 -16.27 -4.94
CA SER A 170 -20.51 -16.84 -3.61
C SER A 170 -20.42 -15.83 -2.47
N LEU A 171 -19.73 -14.69 -2.65
CA LEU A 171 -19.62 -13.63 -1.65
C LEU A 171 -20.81 -12.68 -1.69
N VAL A 172 -21.50 -12.58 -2.83
CA VAL A 172 -22.64 -11.67 -3.02
C VAL A 172 -23.95 -12.29 -2.52
N THR A 173 -24.06 -13.61 -2.58
CA THR A 173 -25.31 -14.32 -2.26
C THR A 173 -25.47 -14.65 -0.77
N LYS A 174 -24.62 -14.13 0.11
CA LYS A 174 -24.64 -14.39 1.56
C LYS A 174 -25.50 -13.39 2.32
#